data_AF-A0A5S9Q7Z9-F1
#
_entry.id   AF-A0A5S9Q7Z9-F1
#
_cell.length_a   1.000
_cell.length_b   1.000
_cell.length_c   1.000
_cell.angle_alpha   90.00
_cell.angle_beta   90.00
_cell.angle_gamma   90.00
#
_symmetry.space_group_name_H-M   'P 1'
#
loop_
_entity.id
_entity.type
_entity.pdbx_description
1 polymer ?
#
loop_
_entity_poly.entity_id
_entity_poly.type
_entity_poly.pdbx_seq_one_letter_code
_entity_poly.pdbx_strand_id
1 'polypeptide(L)'
;MKYILTLLIVALSAFSNAKTEPQVFNEFKGGFTVSSVNFEYLAVSFKGQESSEGEIVFEFIWEEGVDGEIYQIGFIPNNPELFPYVMSGFYPKKIQKIGLGDEKVIIDALFTKEEWEKERSTKPRFISKKGIVTINNYGTSVECDSRHYYASFVSYTPTVNEYAVSNNKPGFGGC
;
A
#
# COMPACT_ATOMS: atom_id res chain seq x y z
N MET A 1 -49.33 24.31 22.28
CA MET A 1 -48.21 23.69 23.02
C MET A 1 -48.13 22.16 22.93
N LYS A 2 -48.91 21.45 22.08
CA LYS A 2 -48.82 19.98 21.92
C LYS A 2 -47.87 19.50 20.81
N TYR A 3 -47.44 20.38 19.90
CA TYR A 3 -46.63 20.01 18.73
C TYR A 3 -45.12 20.22 18.91
N ILE A 4 -44.70 20.95 19.95
CA ILE A 4 -43.27 21.21 20.23
C ILE A 4 -42.63 19.98 20.90
N LEU A 5 -43.39 19.23 21.71
CA LEU A 5 -42.88 18.06 22.43
C LEU A 5 -42.58 16.88 21.50
N THR A 6 -43.36 16.71 20.43
CA THR A 6 -43.18 15.64 19.44
C THR A 6 -41.96 15.86 18.55
N LEU A 7 -41.63 17.12 18.24
CA LEU A 7 -40.44 17.46 17.45
C LEU A 7 -39.13 17.19 18.21
N LEU A 8 -39.14 17.33 19.53
CA LEU A 8 -37.97 17.04 20.36
C LEU A 8 -37.62 15.55 20.41
N ILE A 9 -38.63 14.67 20.36
CA ILE A 9 -38.44 13.21 20.46
C ILE A 9 -37.90 12.62 19.14
N VAL A 10 -38.26 13.20 17.99
CA VAL A 10 -37.73 12.80 16.67
C VAL A 10 -36.29 13.27 16.47
N ALA A 11 -35.89 14.39 17.08
CA ALA A 11 -34.51 14.87 17.04
C ALA A 11 -33.55 14.00 17.87
N LEU A 12 -34.01 13.36 18.95
CA LEU A 12 -33.16 12.49 19.77
C LEU A 12 -32.90 11.11 19.16
N SER A 13 -33.80 10.59 18.31
CA SER A 13 -33.58 9.30 17.62
C SER A 13 -32.67 9.39 16.40
N ALA A 14 -32.34 10.60 15.93
CA ALA A 14 -31.38 10.84 14.86
C ALA A 14 -29.92 10.80 15.33
N PHE A 15 -29.67 10.79 16.65
CA PHE A 15 -28.36 10.48 17.22
C PHE A 15 -28.17 8.97 17.40
N SER A 16 -28.57 8.17 16.40
CA SER A 16 -27.94 6.87 16.25
C SER A 16 -26.49 7.17 15.90
N ASN A 17 -25.58 7.00 16.87
CA ASN A 17 -24.15 6.95 16.63
C ASN A 17 -23.95 6.21 15.31
N ALA A 18 -23.44 6.90 14.29
CA ALA A 18 -23.16 6.30 12.99
C ALA A 18 -22.34 5.05 13.30
N LYS A 19 -22.98 3.88 13.20
CA LYS A 19 -22.40 2.62 13.62
C LYS A 19 -21.35 2.36 12.57
N THR A 20 -20.10 2.74 12.85
CA THR A 20 -18.99 2.51 11.94
C THR A 20 -19.03 1.04 11.62
N GLU A 21 -19.37 0.69 10.37
CA GLU A 21 -19.47 -0.71 10.01
C GLU A 21 -18.13 -1.38 10.31
N PRO A 22 -18.15 -2.54 11.00
CA PRO A 22 -16.92 -3.21 11.37
C PRO A 22 -16.10 -3.48 10.11
N GLN A 23 -14.79 -3.20 10.18
CA GLN A 23 -13.88 -3.52 9.09
C GLN A 23 -13.80 -5.04 8.95
N VAL A 24 -14.08 -5.53 7.75
CA VAL A 24 -13.95 -6.95 7.42
C VAL A 24 -12.75 -7.12 6.50
N PHE A 25 -11.80 -7.93 6.93
CA PHE A 25 -10.65 -8.33 6.12
C PHE A 25 -11.00 -9.56 5.28
N ASN A 26 -10.30 -9.74 4.15
CA ASN A 26 -10.36 -10.97 3.39
C ASN A 26 -9.88 -12.18 4.21
N GLU A 27 -10.26 -13.37 3.77
CA GLU A 27 -9.70 -14.63 4.26
C GLU A 27 -8.31 -14.85 3.66
N PHE A 28 -7.35 -14.01 4.07
CA PHE A 28 -5.99 -14.06 3.57
C PHE A 28 -5.29 -15.36 4.04
N LYS A 29 -4.41 -15.89 3.17
CA LYS A 29 -3.76 -17.19 3.38
C LYS A 29 -2.34 -17.10 3.94
N GLY A 30 -1.77 -15.90 3.98
CA GLY A 30 -0.40 -15.68 4.41
C GLY A 30 -0.20 -15.68 5.93
N GLY A 31 1.06 -15.64 6.35
CA GLY A 31 1.51 -15.71 7.74
C GLY A 31 1.30 -14.45 8.58
N PHE A 32 0.22 -13.69 8.35
CA PHE A 32 -0.07 -12.45 9.07
C PHE A 32 -1.11 -12.65 10.17
N THR A 33 -0.97 -11.91 11.26
CA THR A 33 -1.92 -11.88 12.38
C THR A 33 -2.10 -10.45 12.85
N VAL A 34 -3.33 -10.07 13.22
CA VAL A 34 -3.60 -8.72 13.73
C VAL A 34 -2.77 -8.50 15.01
N SER A 35 -1.96 -7.45 15.02
CA SER A 35 -1.15 -7.08 16.18
C SER A 35 -1.70 -5.90 16.96
N SER A 36 -2.30 -4.93 16.26
CA SER A 36 -2.87 -3.73 16.85
C SER A 36 -3.90 -3.11 15.93
N VAL A 37 -4.89 -2.45 16.53
CA VAL A 37 -5.92 -1.68 15.84
C VAL A 37 -5.95 -0.28 16.44
N ASN A 38 -5.80 0.73 15.60
CA ASN A 38 -6.05 2.11 15.95
C ASN A 38 -7.43 2.49 15.42
N PHE A 39 -8.39 2.66 16.32
CA PHE A 39 -9.78 2.97 15.97
C PHE A 39 -9.99 4.45 15.60
N GLU A 40 -9.09 5.35 15.99
CA GLU A 40 -9.16 6.78 15.65
C GLU A 40 -8.82 6.99 14.17
N TYR A 41 -7.74 6.37 13.70
CA TYR A 41 -7.30 6.45 12.30
C TYR A 41 -7.73 5.24 11.46
N LEU A 42 -8.49 4.33 12.07
CA LEU A 42 -9.00 3.11 11.44
C LEU A 42 -7.89 2.28 10.77
N ALA A 43 -6.69 2.30 11.37
CA ALA A 43 -5.48 1.65 10.93
C ALA A 43 -5.28 0.32 11.64
N VAL A 44 -4.82 -0.70 10.92
CA VAL A 44 -4.56 -2.04 11.46
C VAL A 44 -3.15 -2.46 11.13
N SER A 45 -2.41 -2.90 12.14
CA SER A 45 -1.07 -3.47 11.96
C SER A 45 -1.12 -4.97 12.14
N PHE A 46 -0.25 -5.65 11.40
CA PHE A 46 -0.15 -7.09 11.37
C PHE A 46 1.29 -7.52 11.68
N LYS A 47 1.41 -8.53 12.54
CA LYS A 47 2.67 -9.24 12.77
C LYS A 47 2.71 -10.47 11.89
N GLY A 48 3.85 -10.70 11.25
CA GLY A 48 4.03 -11.79 10.31
C GLY A 48 5.07 -11.45 9.26
N GLN A 49 5.38 -12.44 8.44
CA GLN A 49 6.22 -12.30 7.27
C GLN A 49 5.64 -13.17 6.16
N GLU A 50 5.66 -12.67 4.94
CA GLU A 50 5.17 -13.40 3.78
C GLU A 50 6.07 -13.16 2.58
N SER A 51 6.21 -14.18 1.73
CA SER A 51 6.96 -14.09 0.48
C SER A 51 6.03 -14.34 -0.69
N SER A 52 6.01 -13.41 -1.65
CA SER A 52 5.13 -13.51 -2.81
C SER A 52 5.85 -13.04 -4.07
N GLU A 53 5.54 -13.70 -5.18
CA GLU A 53 5.96 -13.23 -6.49
C GLU A 53 5.22 -11.94 -6.84
N GLY A 54 5.92 -10.99 -7.46
CA GLY A 54 5.33 -9.76 -7.96
C GLY A 54 6.38 -8.80 -8.49
N GLU A 55 6.06 -7.52 -8.46
CA GLU A 55 6.88 -6.46 -9.03
C GLU A 55 7.12 -5.34 -8.00
N ILE A 56 8.38 -4.96 -7.80
CA ILE A 56 8.72 -3.71 -7.10
C ILE A 56 8.79 -2.61 -8.14
N VAL A 57 8.10 -1.51 -7.87
CA VAL A 57 8.02 -0.33 -8.73
C VAL A 57 8.50 0.88 -7.96
N PHE A 58 9.46 1.60 -8.54
CA PHE A 58 9.92 2.91 -8.12
C PHE A 58 9.26 3.95 -9.04
N GLU A 59 8.53 4.92 -8.46
CA GLU A 59 8.04 6.08 -9.20
C GLU A 59 8.93 7.29 -8.90
N PHE A 60 9.29 8.01 -9.95
CA PHE A 60 10.15 9.18 -9.89
C PHE A 60 9.41 10.46 -10.22
N ILE A 61 9.80 11.54 -9.56
CA ILE A 61 9.50 12.91 -9.96
C ILE A 61 10.79 13.52 -10.51
N TRP A 62 10.73 14.00 -11.76
CA TRP A 62 11.86 14.63 -12.43
C TRP A 62 11.61 16.13 -12.50
N GLU A 63 12.45 16.91 -11.83
CA GLU A 63 12.49 18.36 -11.97
C GLU A 63 13.64 18.78 -12.89
N GLU A 64 13.49 19.93 -13.54
CA GLU A 64 14.53 20.44 -14.44
C GLU A 64 15.78 20.81 -13.65
N GLY A 65 16.92 20.19 -13.99
CA GLY A 65 18.20 20.42 -13.31
C GLY A 65 18.42 19.66 -12.01
N VAL A 66 17.46 18.83 -11.57
CA VAL A 66 17.58 17.98 -10.37
C VAL A 66 17.68 16.51 -10.78
N ASP A 67 18.47 15.72 -10.03
CA ASP A 67 18.48 14.27 -10.16
C ASP A 67 17.16 13.71 -9.60
N GLY A 68 16.45 12.87 -10.35
CA GLY A 68 15.04 12.54 -10.07
C GLY A 68 14.85 11.90 -8.70
N GLU A 69 13.93 12.45 -7.91
CA GLU A 69 13.60 11.96 -6.57
C GLU A 69 12.64 10.78 -6.66
N ILE A 70 12.85 9.76 -5.83
CA ILE A 70 11.89 8.66 -5.70
C ILE A 70 10.72 9.16 -4.89
N TYR A 71 9.58 9.30 -5.56
CA TYR A 71 8.34 9.71 -4.93
C TYR A 71 7.74 8.58 -4.08
N GLN A 72 7.77 7.36 -4.60
CA GLN A 72 7.26 6.19 -3.90
C GLN A 72 7.87 4.89 -4.40
N ILE A 73 7.95 3.93 -3.48
CA ILE A 73 8.32 2.54 -3.77
C ILE A 73 7.16 1.66 -3.36
N GLY A 74 6.73 0.78 -4.26
CA GLY A 74 5.65 -0.13 -3.96
C GLY A 74 5.85 -1.52 -4.54
N PHE A 75 5.33 -2.50 -3.83
CA PHE A 75 5.25 -3.88 -4.26
C PHE A 75 3.84 -4.19 -4.78
N ILE A 76 3.76 -4.74 -5.98
CA ILE A 76 2.54 -5.22 -6.62
C ILE A 76 2.59 -6.75 -6.60
N PRO A 77 1.89 -7.42 -5.66
CA PRO A 77 1.90 -8.88 -5.57
C PRO A 77 1.05 -9.50 -6.70
N ASN A 78 1.54 -10.58 -7.30
CA ASN A 78 0.76 -11.38 -8.26
C ASN A 78 -0.41 -12.10 -7.57
N ASN A 79 -0.24 -12.45 -6.29
CA ASN A 79 -1.27 -13.06 -5.45
C ASN A 79 -1.61 -12.18 -4.24
N PRO A 80 -2.56 -11.23 -4.36
CA PRO A 80 -2.96 -10.36 -3.25
C PRO A 80 -3.68 -11.11 -2.12
N GLU A 81 -4.18 -12.32 -2.34
CA GLU A 81 -4.89 -13.12 -1.31
C GLU A 81 -3.96 -13.67 -0.23
N LEU A 82 -2.64 -13.52 -0.37
CA LEU A 82 -1.69 -13.80 0.70
C LEU A 82 -1.71 -12.71 1.79
N PHE A 83 -2.23 -11.53 1.48
CA PHE A 83 -2.13 -10.35 2.33
C PHE A 83 -3.51 -9.91 2.84
N PRO A 84 -3.59 -9.42 4.09
CA PRO A 84 -4.83 -8.87 4.64
C PRO A 84 -5.27 -7.59 3.90
N TYR A 85 -6.50 -7.54 3.40
CA TYR A 85 -7.08 -6.31 2.84
C TYR A 85 -8.55 -6.15 3.21
N VAL A 86 -9.01 -4.91 3.28
CA VAL A 86 -10.37 -4.58 3.72
C VAL A 86 -11.37 -4.83 2.59
N MET A 87 -12.29 -5.77 2.79
CA MET A 87 -13.37 -6.14 1.85
C MET A 87 -14.65 -5.33 2.06
N SER A 88 -14.95 -4.95 3.31
CA SER A 88 -16.13 -4.15 3.65
C SER A 88 -15.90 -3.30 4.90
N GLY A 89 -16.76 -2.31 5.11
CA GLY A 89 -16.63 -1.30 6.16
C GLY A 89 -16.09 0.02 5.61
N PHE A 90 -15.37 0.78 6.43
CA PHE A 90 -14.86 2.10 6.07
C PHE A 90 -13.64 2.01 5.11
N TYR A 91 -13.74 2.65 3.93
CA TYR A 91 -12.78 2.57 2.82
C TYR A 91 -12.30 1.14 2.50
N PRO A 92 -13.20 0.26 1.99
CA PRO A 92 -12.80 -1.05 1.52
C PRO A 92 -12.03 -0.90 0.20
N LYS A 93 -10.89 -1.59 0.09
CA LYS A 93 -10.04 -1.51 -1.09
C LYS A 93 -9.22 -2.78 -1.22
N LYS A 94 -9.25 -3.43 -2.38
CA LYS A 94 -8.34 -4.53 -2.67
C LYS A 94 -6.90 -4.01 -2.79
N ILE A 95 -5.91 -4.83 -2.45
CA ILE A 95 -4.49 -4.47 -2.66
C ILE A 95 -4.24 -4.29 -4.15
N GLN A 96 -3.83 -3.08 -4.50
CA GLN A 96 -3.27 -2.73 -5.82
C GLN A 96 -1.75 -2.59 -5.73
N LYS A 97 -1.27 -2.10 -4.59
CA LYS A 97 0.14 -1.84 -4.28
C LYS A 97 0.31 -1.83 -2.77
N ILE A 98 1.46 -2.30 -2.30
CA ILE A 98 1.90 -2.22 -0.91
C ILE A 98 3.09 -1.26 -0.89
N GLY A 99 2.96 -0.11 -0.23
CA GLY A 99 4.06 0.83 -0.05
C GLY A 99 5.19 0.20 0.74
N LEU A 100 6.42 0.38 0.29
CA LEU A 100 7.62 -0.13 0.96
C LEU A 100 8.45 1.02 1.51
N GLY A 101 8.95 0.86 2.73
CA GLY A 101 9.92 1.78 3.35
C GLY A 101 11.37 1.46 2.99
N ASP A 102 12.28 2.36 3.37
CA ASP A 102 13.74 2.21 3.27
C ASP A 102 14.31 2.07 1.85
N GLU A 103 14.19 3.13 1.06
CA GLU A 103 14.67 3.24 -0.33
C GLU A 103 16.05 2.63 -0.56
N LYS A 104 17.05 3.03 0.23
CA LYS A 104 18.44 2.58 0.05
C LYS A 104 18.55 1.06 0.15
N VAL A 105 17.85 0.44 1.10
CA VAL A 105 17.89 -1.02 1.32
C VAL A 105 17.30 -1.74 0.11
N ILE A 106 16.21 -1.21 -0.44
CA ILE A 106 15.53 -1.81 -1.59
C ILE A 106 16.41 -1.68 -2.85
N ILE A 107 16.99 -0.50 -3.10
CA ILE A 107 17.88 -0.29 -4.26
C ILE A 107 19.07 -1.25 -4.19
N ASP A 108 19.76 -1.32 -3.05
CA ASP A 108 20.93 -2.17 -2.84
C ASP A 108 20.59 -3.67 -3.00
N ALA A 109 19.34 -4.08 -2.71
CA ALA A 109 18.88 -5.45 -2.87
C ALA A 109 18.50 -5.80 -4.32
N LEU A 110 18.06 -4.83 -5.11
CA LEU A 110 17.50 -5.05 -6.45
C LEU A 110 18.51 -4.80 -7.57
N PHE A 111 19.44 -3.87 -7.38
CA PHE A 111 20.32 -3.39 -8.45
C PHE A 111 21.77 -3.37 -7.99
N THR A 112 22.67 -3.64 -8.93
CA THR A 112 24.03 -3.11 -8.82
C THR A 112 24.01 -1.59 -9.00
N LYS A 113 25.03 -0.90 -8.46
CA LYS A 113 25.17 0.55 -8.64
C LYS A 113 25.14 0.97 -10.12
N GLU A 114 25.82 0.22 -10.97
CA GLU A 114 25.93 0.48 -12.41
C GLU A 114 24.59 0.29 -13.13
N GLU A 115 23.82 -0.75 -12.80
CA GLU A 115 22.47 -0.95 -13.33
C GLU A 115 21.54 0.19 -12.90
N TRP A 116 21.59 0.58 -11.63
CA TRP A 116 20.75 1.64 -11.09
C TRP A 116 21.00 2.99 -11.80
N GLU A 117 22.28 3.36 -11.93
CA GLU A 117 22.69 4.58 -12.66
C GLU A 117 22.26 4.52 -14.13
N LYS A 118 22.41 3.35 -14.77
CA LYS A 118 22.00 3.14 -16.16
C LYS A 118 20.50 3.33 -16.35
N GLU A 119 19.65 2.70 -15.53
CA GLU A 119 18.20 2.82 -15.66
C GLU A 119 17.74 4.27 -15.43
N ARG A 120 18.29 4.95 -14.40
CA ARG A 120 17.97 6.35 -14.08
C ARG A 120 18.44 7.35 -15.15
N SER A 121 19.51 7.05 -15.89
CA SER A 121 20.05 7.95 -16.92
C SER A 121 19.03 8.32 -18.01
N THR A 122 18.02 7.45 -18.23
CA THR A 122 16.94 7.70 -19.20
C THR A 122 15.82 8.59 -18.66
N LYS A 123 15.93 9.04 -17.40
CA LYS A 123 14.93 9.79 -16.65
C LYS A 123 13.52 9.17 -16.72
N PRO A 124 13.37 7.87 -16.43
CA PRO A 124 12.08 7.21 -16.58
C PRO A 124 11.14 7.58 -15.44
N ARG A 125 9.84 7.72 -15.72
CA ARG A 125 8.85 7.92 -14.65
C ARG A 125 8.77 6.71 -13.70
N PHE A 126 8.92 5.51 -14.25
CA PHE A 126 8.90 4.27 -13.48
C PHE A 126 10.11 3.41 -13.80
N ILE A 127 10.72 2.85 -12.77
CA ILE A 127 11.65 1.72 -12.87
C ILE A 127 11.02 0.56 -12.10
N SER A 128 10.97 -0.63 -12.68
CA SER A 128 10.42 -1.79 -11.98
C SER A 128 11.24 -3.06 -12.17
N LYS A 129 11.17 -3.96 -11.19
CA LYS A 129 11.83 -5.26 -11.23
C LYS A 129 10.93 -6.33 -10.61
N LYS A 130 10.78 -7.44 -11.33
CA LYS A 130 9.97 -8.60 -10.92
C LYS A 130 10.80 -9.60 -10.13
N GLY A 131 10.17 -10.30 -9.21
CA GLY A 131 10.82 -11.31 -8.38
C GLY A 131 9.95 -11.76 -7.23
N ILE A 132 10.54 -12.57 -6.37
CA ILE A 132 9.94 -12.98 -5.10
C ILE A 132 10.35 -11.94 -4.06
N VAL A 133 9.36 -11.26 -3.49
CA VAL A 133 9.55 -10.22 -2.47
C VAL A 133 9.08 -10.76 -1.14
N THR A 134 9.91 -10.63 -0.13
CA THR A 134 9.57 -10.93 1.26
C THR A 134 9.33 -9.63 2.01
N ILE A 135 8.19 -9.53 2.68
CA ILE A 135 7.81 -8.35 3.47
C ILE A 135 7.38 -8.75 4.89
N ASN A 136 7.53 -7.84 5.84
CA ASN A 136 7.02 -7.98 7.20
C ASN A 136 6.42 -6.63 7.69
N ASN A 137 6.00 -6.56 8.96
CA ASN A 137 5.41 -5.36 9.57
C ASN A 137 4.29 -4.74 8.71
N TYR A 138 3.41 -5.59 8.19
CA TYR A 138 2.35 -5.19 7.27
C TYR A 138 1.29 -4.35 7.99
N GLY A 139 0.72 -3.35 7.33
CA GLY A 139 -0.30 -2.49 7.92
C GLY A 139 -1.20 -1.81 6.91
N THR A 140 -2.29 -1.25 7.43
CA THR A 140 -3.24 -0.42 6.66
C THR A 140 -3.40 0.95 7.31
N SER A 141 -3.61 1.98 6.50
CA SER A 141 -4.01 3.32 6.95
C SER A 141 -5.10 3.89 6.03
N VAL A 142 -5.75 4.96 6.47
CA VAL A 142 -6.60 5.79 5.62
C VAL A 142 -5.93 7.14 5.46
N GLU A 143 -5.57 7.51 4.25
CA GLU A 143 -4.95 8.79 3.91
C GLU A 143 -5.68 9.38 2.71
N CYS A 144 -6.02 10.67 2.79
CA CYS A 144 -6.74 11.38 1.74
C CYS A 144 -8.01 10.65 1.26
N ASP A 145 -8.84 10.18 2.20
CA ASP A 145 -10.08 9.45 1.92
C ASP A 145 -9.87 8.17 1.10
N SER A 146 -8.74 7.50 1.30
CA SER A 146 -8.43 6.25 0.62
C SER A 146 -7.62 5.32 1.50
N ARG A 147 -7.86 4.02 1.31
CA ARG A 147 -7.16 2.96 2.02
C ARG A 147 -5.81 2.72 1.36
N HIS A 148 -4.77 2.62 2.19
CA HIS A 148 -3.43 2.29 1.78
C HIS A 148 -2.88 1.12 2.58
N TYR A 149 -1.89 0.45 1.99
CA TYR A 149 -1.26 -0.74 2.50
C TYR A 149 0.24 -0.54 2.50
N TYR A 150 0.91 -0.89 3.60
CA TYR A 150 2.35 -0.68 3.75
C TYR A 150 3.00 -1.90 4.38
N ALA A 151 4.28 -2.06 4.13
CA ALA A 151 5.09 -3.09 4.76
C ALA A 151 6.56 -2.67 4.79
N SER A 152 7.32 -3.36 5.63
CA SER A 152 8.77 -3.30 5.61
C SER A 152 9.32 -4.36 4.65
N PHE A 153 10.26 -3.96 3.80
CA PHE A 153 10.98 -4.86 2.93
C PHE A 153 11.96 -5.72 3.74
N VAL A 154 12.03 -7.02 3.43
CA VAL A 154 12.97 -7.96 4.07
C VAL A 154 14.02 -8.44 3.07
N SER A 155 13.58 -8.97 1.93
CA SER A 155 14.46 -9.52 0.92
C SER A 155 13.81 -9.59 -0.45
N TYR A 156 14.65 -9.68 -1.48
CA TYR A 156 14.26 -9.86 -2.86
C TYR A 156 15.07 -11.02 -3.46
N THR A 157 14.38 -11.90 -4.19
CA THR A 157 15.00 -12.96 -4.99
C THR A 157 14.54 -12.81 -6.44
N PRO A 158 15.45 -12.66 -7.41
CA PRO A 158 15.06 -12.53 -8.81
C PRO A 158 14.45 -13.82 -9.35
N THR A 159 13.36 -13.68 -10.10
CA THR A 159 12.90 -14.71 -11.03
C THR A 159 13.72 -14.61 -12.32
N VAL A 160 14.11 -15.77 -12.88
CA VAL A 160 15.20 -15.92 -13.88
C VAL A 160 15.18 -14.89 -15.03
N ASN A 161 16.33 -14.25 -15.33
CA ASN A 161 16.58 -13.36 -16.48
C ASN A 161 15.62 -12.17 -16.68
N GLU A 162 15.03 -11.63 -15.61
CA GLU A 162 14.20 -10.43 -15.74
C GLU A 162 15.03 -9.14 -15.65
N TYR A 163 15.03 -8.39 -16.76
CA TYR A 163 15.59 -7.04 -16.83
C TYR A 163 14.65 -6.04 -16.14
N ALA A 164 15.22 -4.96 -15.64
CA ALA A 164 14.44 -3.82 -15.16
C ALA A 164 13.61 -3.24 -16.32
N VAL A 165 12.37 -2.83 -16.03
CA VAL A 165 11.51 -2.18 -17.01
C VAL A 165 11.38 -0.70 -16.66
N SER A 166 11.86 0.14 -17.56
CA SER A 166 11.78 1.60 -17.46
C SER A 166 10.69 2.12 -18.40
N ASN A 167 9.68 2.85 -17.89
CA ASN A 167 8.58 3.36 -18.72
C ASN A 167 8.04 4.73 -18.29
N ASN A 168 7.37 5.41 -19.23
CA ASN A 168 6.75 6.74 -19.05
C ASN A 168 5.21 6.70 -19.14
N LYS A 169 4.56 5.57 -18.83
CA LYS A 169 3.10 5.48 -18.90
C LYS A 169 2.46 6.46 -17.90
N PRO A 170 1.25 7.00 -18.18
CA PRO A 170 0.52 7.76 -17.18
C PRO A 170 0.31 6.86 -15.95
N GLY A 171 0.70 7.37 -14.79
CA GLY A 171 0.94 6.55 -13.61
C GLY A 171 -0.26 5.71 -13.17
N PHE A 172 0.04 4.66 -12.40
CA PHE A 172 -0.94 3.96 -11.57
C PHE A 172 -1.35 4.90 -10.44
N GLY A 173 -2.12 5.93 -10.81
CA GLY A 173 -2.55 7.00 -9.93
C GLY A 173 -3.61 6.52 -8.95
N GLY A 174 -3.48 6.99 -7.72
CA GLY A 174 -4.50 6.94 -6.69
C GLY A 174 -4.00 7.70 -5.48
N CYS A 175 -4.71 8.76 -5.10
CA CYS A 175 -5.15 8.81 -3.72
C CYS A 175 -6.12 7.62 -3.58
#